data_AF-A0A923V002-F1
#
_entry.id   AF-A0A923V002-F1
#
_cell.length_a   1.000
_cell.length_b   1.000
_cell.length_c   1.000
_cell.angle_alpha   90.00
_cell.angle_beta   90.00
_cell.angle_gamma   90.00
#
_symmetry.space_group_name_H-M   'P 1'
#
loop_
_entity.id
_entity.type
_entity.pdbx_description
1 polymer ?
#
loop_
_entity_poly.entity_id
_entity_poly.type
_entity_poly.pdbx_seq_one_letter_code
_entity_poly.pdbx_strand_id
1 'polypeptide(L)'
;MDYMKRSLVKSDEDFTTFVWYVHKNAIHHNLRKSIGEWPYDGYNSILSDLPTSLLREEVIDCFGNKEGFIKFHQQVVQAKTNLNIIDL
;
A
#
# COMPACT_ATOMS: atom_id res chain seq x y z
N MET A 1 1.18 -19.55 -20.24
CA MET A 1 0.99 -18.08 -20.38
C MET A 1 1.02 -17.49 -18.98
N ASP A 2 1.87 -16.51 -18.77
CA ASP A 2 2.01 -15.81 -17.49
C ASP A 2 1.19 -14.52 -17.54
N TYR A 3 0.17 -14.42 -16.67
CA TYR A 3 -0.75 -13.27 -16.61
C TYR A 3 -0.34 -12.23 -15.56
N MET A 4 0.76 -12.46 -14.86
CA MET A 4 1.24 -11.58 -13.81
C MET A 4 1.83 -10.32 -14.43
N LYS A 5 1.22 -9.17 -14.15
CA LYS A 5 1.85 -7.88 -14.40
C LYS A 5 2.97 -7.69 -13.37
N ARG A 6 4.18 -7.41 -13.85
CA ARG A 6 5.35 -7.10 -13.01
C ARG A 6 5.94 -5.77 -13.43
N SER A 7 6.31 -4.97 -12.43
CA SER A 7 7.04 -3.72 -12.63
C SER A 7 8.41 -3.85 -11.98
N LEU A 8 9.46 -3.38 -12.66
CA LEU A 8 10.81 -3.36 -12.13
C LEU A 8 10.96 -2.17 -11.17
N VAL A 9 11.49 -2.42 -9.98
CA VAL A 9 11.93 -1.38 -9.04
C VAL A 9 13.26 -0.83 -9.53
N LYS A 10 13.35 0.48 -9.79
CA LYS A 10 14.57 1.16 -10.24
C LYS A 10 15.12 2.16 -9.21
N SER A 11 14.34 2.50 -8.21
CA SER A 11 14.70 3.44 -7.15
C SER A 11 14.00 3.08 -5.83
N ASP A 12 14.46 3.67 -4.74
CA ASP A 12 13.80 3.57 -3.42
C ASP A 12 12.40 4.20 -3.45
N GLU A 13 12.19 5.21 -4.29
CA GLU A 13 10.89 5.84 -4.52
C GLU A 13 9.90 4.89 -5.20
N ASP A 14 10.35 4.10 -6.18
CA ASP A 14 9.52 3.05 -6.79
C ASP A 14 9.08 2.04 -5.73
N PHE A 15 10.02 1.61 -4.88
CA PHE A 15 9.75 0.61 -3.85
C PHE A 15 8.72 1.11 -2.83
N THR A 16 8.95 2.29 -2.25
CA THR A 16 8.02 2.90 -1.28
C THR A 16 6.64 3.16 -1.90
N THR A 17 6.60 3.57 -3.18
CA THR A 17 5.35 3.72 -3.94
C THR A 17 4.62 2.39 -4.12
N PHE A 18 5.32 1.30 -4.39
CA PHE A 18 4.71 -0.03 -4.56
C PHE A 18 4.19 -0.60 -3.23
N VAL A 19 4.92 -0.42 -2.13
CA VAL A 19 4.43 -0.78 -0.79
C VAL A 19 3.15 -0.01 -0.47
N TRP A 20 3.14 1.30 -0.69
CA TRP A 20 1.94 2.11 -0.50
C TRP A 20 0.79 1.68 -1.41
N TYR A 21 1.07 1.33 -2.67
CA TYR A 21 0.07 0.83 -3.61
C TYR A 21 -0.67 -0.39 -3.04
N VAL A 22 0.05 -1.35 -2.45
CA VAL A 22 -0.57 -2.53 -1.80
C VAL A 22 -1.54 -2.10 -0.70
N HIS A 23 -1.10 -1.22 0.21
CA HIS A 23 -1.91 -0.80 1.36
C HIS A 23 -3.10 0.10 0.98
N LYS A 24 -2.96 0.96 -0.04
CA LYS A 24 -4.05 1.84 -0.47
C LYS A 24 -5.09 1.15 -1.34
N ASN A 25 -4.83 -0.07 -1.83
CA ASN A 25 -5.72 -0.76 -2.77
C ASN A 25 -7.12 -1.01 -2.18
N ALA A 26 -7.23 -1.30 -0.89
CA ALA A 26 -8.53 -1.49 -0.25
C ALA A 26 -9.40 -0.22 -0.31
N ILE A 27 -8.79 0.96 -0.11
CA ILE A 27 -9.50 2.23 -0.29
C ILE A 27 -9.77 2.50 -1.76
N HIS A 28 -8.78 2.28 -2.63
CA HIS A 28 -8.93 2.47 -4.07
C HIS A 28 -10.11 1.66 -4.62
N HIS A 29 -10.35 0.45 -4.12
CA HIS A 29 -11.47 -0.39 -4.53
C HIS A 29 -12.74 -0.24 -3.67
N ASN A 30 -12.83 0.81 -2.85
CA ASN A 30 -13.99 1.10 -2.00
C ASN A 30 -14.32 0.01 -0.97
N LEU A 31 -13.35 -0.82 -0.58
CA LEU A 31 -13.53 -1.86 0.44
C LEU A 31 -13.37 -1.32 1.86
N ARG A 32 -12.58 -0.26 2.02
CA ARG A 32 -12.25 0.40 3.30
C ARG A 32 -12.15 1.90 3.15
N LYS A 33 -12.20 2.62 4.27
CA LYS A 33 -12.12 4.08 4.31
C LYS A 33 -10.71 4.57 4.68
N SER A 34 -9.93 3.74 5.36
CA SER A 34 -8.57 4.08 5.78
C SER A 34 -7.60 2.90 5.67
N ILE A 35 -6.31 3.22 5.52
CA ILE A 35 -5.24 2.23 5.50
C ILE A 35 -5.11 1.65 6.92
N GLY A 36 -4.96 0.34 7.01
CA GLY A 36 -4.95 -0.39 8.29
C GLY A 36 -6.30 -1.02 8.68
N GLU A 37 -7.41 -0.66 8.02
CA GLU A 37 -8.70 -1.35 8.22
C GLU A 37 -8.80 -2.67 7.43
N TRP A 38 -7.93 -2.87 6.43
CA TRP A 38 -7.91 -4.09 5.65
C TRP A 38 -6.90 -5.08 6.27
N PRO A 39 -7.33 -6.25 6.76
CA PRO A 39 -6.44 -7.14 7.51
C PRO A 39 -5.45 -7.92 6.62
N TYR A 40 -5.61 -7.86 5.29
CA TYR A 40 -4.87 -8.73 4.35
C TYR A 40 -3.82 -7.98 3.51
N ASP A 41 -3.42 -6.77 3.91
CA ASP A 41 -2.39 -5.99 3.20
C ASP A 41 -1.04 -5.91 3.92
N GLY A 42 -0.95 -6.41 5.15
CA GLY A 42 0.30 -6.43 5.93
C GLY A 42 0.65 -5.12 6.66
N TYR A 43 -0.13 -4.04 6.50
CA TYR A 43 0.16 -2.73 7.11
C TYR A 43 0.29 -2.82 8.64
N ASN A 44 -0.70 -3.44 9.30
CA ASN A 44 -0.69 -3.59 10.75
C ASN A 44 0.41 -4.54 11.22
N SER A 45 0.74 -5.58 10.44
CA SER A 45 1.81 -6.52 10.77
C SER A 45 3.17 -5.83 10.79
N ILE A 46 3.42 -4.92 9.85
CA ILE A 46 4.63 -4.08 9.81
C ILE A 46 4.70 -3.18 11.05
N LEU A 47 3.59 -2.57 11.47
CA LEU A 47 3.57 -1.65 12.61
C LEU A 47 3.56 -2.30 14.00
N SER A 48 3.11 -3.55 14.10
CA SER A 48 3.04 -4.29 15.35
C SER A 48 4.39 -4.83 15.79
N ASP A 49 4.53 -5.12 17.09
CA ASP A 49 5.70 -5.82 17.65
C ASP A 49 5.54 -7.35 17.66
N LEU A 50 4.46 -7.87 17.07
CA LEU A 50 4.20 -9.31 17.00
C LEU A 50 5.13 -10.00 15.98
N PRO A 51 5.44 -11.29 16.15
CA PRO A 51 6.21 -12.04 15.16
C PRO A 51 5.56 -12.00 13.78
N THR A 52 6.38 -11.82 12.74
CA THR A 52 5.93 -11.79 11.34
C THR A 52 7.02 -12.35 10.44
N SER A 53 6.64 -12.88 9.29
CA SER A 53 7.58 -13.27 8.22
C SER A 53 7.92 -12.12 7.28
N LEU A 54 7.32 -10.94 7.48
CA LEU A 54 7.63 -9.74 6.71
C LEU A 54 8.99 -9.16 7.14
N LEU A 55 9.73 -8.62 6.18
CA LEU A 55 10.97 -7.87 6.37
C LEU A 55 10.66 -6.47 6.94
N ARG A 56 10.16 -6.43 8.18
CA ARG A 56 9.62 -5.23 8.82
C ARG A 56 10.64 -4.10 8.86
N GLU A 57 11.84 -4.40 9.36
CA GLU A 57 12.88 -3.40 9.59
C GLU A 57 13.32 -2.80 8.26
N GLU A 58 13.59 -3.65 7.27
CA GLU A 58 14.00 -3.23 5.94
C GLU A 58 12.92 -2.40 5.25
N VAL A 59 11.65 -2.80 5.36
CA VAL A 59 10.54 -2.02 4.80
C VAL A 59 10.43 -0.68 5.49
N ILE A 60 10.53 -0.60 6.83
CA ILE A 60 10.45 0.66 7.58
C ILE A 60 11.62 1.59 7.23
N ASP A 61 12.83 1.05 7.09
CA ASP A 61 14.03 1.81 6.78
C ASP A 61 13.96 2.47 5.39
N CYS A 62 13.26 1.87 4.43
CA CYS A 62 12.96 2.53 3.15
C CYS A 62 12.15 3.83 3.30
N PHE A 63 11.45 4.03 4.42
CA PHE A 63 10.73 5.27 4.75
C PHE A 63 11.48 6.12 5.79
N GLY A 64 12.73 5.77 6.09
CA GLY A 64 13.62 6.43 7.05
C GLY A 64 13.39 6.00 8.50
N ASN A 65 12.14 5.87 8.94
CA ASN A 65 11.75 5.35 10.25
C ASN A 65 10.25 5.02 10.30
N LYS A 66 9.79 4.50 11.45
CA LYS A 66 8.38 4.12 11.67
C LYS A 66 7.43 5.32 11.50
N GLU A 67 7.81 6.50 11.97
CA GLU A 67 7.03 7.72 11.80
C GLU A 67 6.92 8.13 10.33
N GLY A 68 8.01 7.99 9.56
CA GLY A 68 8.08 8.22 8.13
C GLY A 68 7.17 7.26 7.36
N PHE A 69 7.18 5.98 7.71
CA PHE A 69 6.25 4.99 7.17
C PHE A 69 4.79 5.40 7.42
N ILE A 70 4.43 5.72 8.66
CA ILE A 70 3.05 6.12 9.01
C ILE A 70 2.64 7.38 8.23
N LYS A 71 3.50 8.41 8.23
CA LYS A 71 3.25 9.69 7.56
C LYS A 71 3.08 9.50 6.05
N PHE A 72 3.92 8.69 5.41
CA PHE A 72 3.80 8.40 3.98
C PHE A 72 2.46 7.73 3.64
N HIS A 73 1.90 6.92 4.54
CA HIS A 73 0.61 6.26 4.33
C HIS A 73 -0.62 7.16 4.59
N GLN A 74 -0.44 8.38 5.10
CA GLN A 74 -1.52 9.36 5.28
C GLN A 74 -1.84 10.18 4.03
N GLN A 75 -1.19 9.87 2.90
CA GLN A 75 -1.50 10.51 1.61
C GLN A 75 -2.95 10.32 1.20
N VAL A 76 -3.49 11.32 0.48
CA VAL A 76 -4.86 11.25 -0.06
C VAL A 76 -4.97 10.09 -1.04
N VAL A 77 -5.88 9.17 -0.76
CA VAL A 77 -6.18 8.06 -1.65
C VAL A 77 -7.43 8.38 -2.45
N GLN A 78 -7.28 8.39 -3.78
CA GLN A 78 -8.42 8.49 -4.68
C GLN A 78 -9.08 7.12 -4.82
N ALA A 79 -10.30 7.02 -4.31
CA ALA A 79 -11.17 5.88 -4.57
C ALA A 79 -11.46 5.77 -6.08
N LYS A 80 -11.50 4.55 -6.60
CA LYS A 80 -11.90 4.28 -7.97
C LYS A 80 -13.36 4.68 -8.12
N THR A 81 -13.59 5.72 -8.91
CA THR A 81 -14.94 6.07 -9.36
C THR A 81 -15.32 5.13 -10.50
N ASN A 82 -16.47 4.45 -10.36
CA ASN A 82 -17.09 3.75 -11.48
C ASN A 82 -17.83 4.77 -12.34
N LEU A 83 -17.11 5.58 -13.11
CA LEU A 83 -17.70 6.28 -14.23
C LEU A 83 -17.81 5.31 -15.40
N ASN A 84 -18.84 4.45 -15.37
CA ASN A 84 -19.46 4.02 -16.61
C ASN A 84 -20.24 5.22 -17.15
N ILE A 85 -19.55 6.14 -17.83
CA ILE A 85 -20.23 7.06 -18.74
C ILE A 85 -20.54 6.23 -19.99
N ILE A 86 -21.67 5.55 -19.93
CA ILE A 86 -22.41 5.15 -21.12
C ILE A 86 -23.74 5.87 -20.99
N ASP A 87 -24.11 6.60 -22.03
CA ASP A 87 -25.39 7.25 -22.31
C ASP A 87 -25.63 8.67 -21.74
N LEU A 88 -25.15 9.67 -22.50
CA LEU A 88 -25.90 10.89 -22.86
C LEU A 88 -25.82 11.09 -24.38
#